data_AF-A0A534RDI0-F1
#
_entry.id   AF-A0A534RDI0-F1
#
_cell.length_a   1.000
_cell.length_b   1.000
_cell.length_c   1.000
_cell.angle_alpha   90.00
_cell.angle_beta   90.00
_cell.angle_gamma   90.00
#
_symmetry.space_group_name_H-M   'P 1'
#
loop_
_entity.id
_entity.type
_entity.pdbx_description
1 polymer ?
#
loop_
_entity_poly.entity_id
_entity_poly.type
_entity_poly.pdbx_seq_one_letter_code
_entity_poly.pdbx_strand_id
1 'polypeptide(L)'
;GGTILPKVAKAFHELLDLGLADGDFKIYTAQAAGCAPVVQALHKGTELIAPVKPATIAKSIAIGNPADGFYVLKAVRESGGWGEAVTDEEIVEGIRLLARTEGIFTEPAGGTTVAVTKKLIEQGRIPRDESIVVCVTGNGYKTLEAVLDSVAQPFRIAARLADFDALYARLNGGQEANAV
;
A
#
# COMPACT_ATOMS: atom_id res chain seq x y z
N GLY A 1 -9.00 -2.09 12.02
CA GLY A 1 -10.38 -2.55 12.07
C GLY A 1 -10.45 -3.97 11.57
N GLY A 2 -9.88 -4.23 10.39
CA GLY A 2 -9.83 -5.57 9.81
C GLY A 2 -11.13 -5.93 9.09
N THR A 3 -12.00 -4.97 8.83
CA THR A 3 -13.39 -5.23 8.42
C THR A 3 -13.55 -5.53 6.94
N ILE A 4 -12.75 -4.89 6.07
CA ILE A 4 -12.90 -4.98 4.61
C ILE A 4 -12.44 -6.36 4.10
N LEU A 5 -11.23 -6.78 4.47
CA LEU A 5 -10.61 -8.01 3.97
C LEU A 5 -11.49 -9.27 4.15
N PRO A 6 -12.02 -9.60 5.34
CA PRO A 6 -12.87 -10.79 5.49
C PRO A 6 -14.20 -10.66 4.74
N LYS A 7 -14.70 -9.44 4.52
CA LYS A 7 -15.90 -9.22 3.71
C LYS A 7 -15.63 -9.44 2.22
N VAL A 8 -14.46 -9.03 1.73
CA VAL A 8 -14.01 -9.34 0.36
C VAL A 8 -13.84 -10.84 0.19
N ALA A 9 -13.18 -11.53 1.12
CA ALA A 9 -13.02 -12.98 1.08
C ALA A 9 -14.37 -13.70 1.08
N LYS A 10 -15.31 -13.26 1.91
CA LYS A 10 -16.69 -13.78 1.90
C LYS A 10 -17.38 -13.57 0.54
N ALA A 11 -17.27 -12.38 -0.04
CA ALA A 11 -17.87 -12.07 -1.33
C ALA A 11 -17.33 -12.99 -2.44
N PHE A 12 -16.03 -13.26 -2.47
CA PHE A 12 -15.46 -14.21 -3.43
C PHE A 12 -16.01 -15.63 -3.26
N HIS A 13 -16.08 -16.15 -2.01
CA HIS A 13 -16.71 -17.45 -1.77
C HIS A 13 -18.16 -17.49 -2.26
N GLU A 14 -18.96 -16.45 -1.98
CA GLU A 14 -20.35 -16.40 -2.44
C GLU A 14 -20.48 -16.31 -3.96
N LEU A 15 -19.57 -15.61 -4.64
CA LEU A 15 -19.55 -15.57 -6.10
C LEU A 15 -19.21 -16.95 -6.70
N LEU A 16 -18.30 -17.70 -6.08
CA LEU A 16 -18.00 -19.09 -6.47
C LEU A 16 -19.19 -20.02 -6.22
N ASP A 17 -19.81 -19.95 -5.04
CA ASP A 17 -20.97 -20.78 -4.67
C ASP A 17 -22.16 -20.56 -5.62
N LEU A 18 -22.33 -19.33 -6.13
CA LEU A 18 -23.37 -18.97 -7.08
C LEU A 18 -23.01 -19.27 -8.55
N GLY A 19 -21.79 -19.70 -8.84
CA GLY A 19 -21.30 -19.91 -10.21
C GLY A 19 -21.16 -18.61 -11.02
N LEU A 20 -20.93 -17.48 -10.33
CA LEU A 20 -20.69 -16.16 -10.95
C LEU A 20 -19.19 -15.85 -11.11
N ALA A 21 -18.34 -16.69 -10.51
CA ALA A 21 -16.89 -16.69 -10.66
C ALA A 21 -16.40 -18.13 -10.69
N ASP A 22 -15.20 -18.34 -11.22
CA ASP A 22 -14.52 -19.63 -11.28
C ASP A 22 -13.09 -19.51 -10.74
N GLY A 23 -12.53 -20.63 -10.29
CA GLY A 23 -11.13 -20.75 -9.87
C GLY A 23 -10.86 -20.44 -8.40
N ASP A 24 -9.59 -20.60 -8.02
CA ASP A 24 -9.12 -20.29 -6.67
C ASP A 24 -8.71 -18.83 -6.55
N PHE A 25 -8.81 -18.28 -5.33
CA PHE A 25 -8.31 -16.95 -5.02
C PHE A 25 -7.45 -16.97 -3.76
N LYS A 26 -6.47 -16.07 -3.70
CA LYS A 26 -5.63 -15.83 -2.51
C LYS A 26 -5.89 -14.45 -1.95
N ILE A 27 -5.92 -14.34 -0.63
CA ILE A 27 -6.10 -13.06 0.06
C ILE A 27 -4.82 -12.69 0.80
N TYR A 28 -4.32 -11.48 0.53
CA TYR A 28 -3.12 -10.96 1.17
C TYR A 28 -3.47 -9.80 2.10
N THR A 29 -2.81 -9.74 3.27
CA THR A 29 -2.99 -8.65 4.25
C THR A 29 -1.76 -7.76 4.34
N ALA A 30 -1.98 -6.45 4.51
CA ALA A 30 -0.94 -5.43 4.58
C ALA A 30 -1.11 -4.61 5.86
N GLN A 31 -0.03 -4.41 6.62
CA GLN A 31 -0.04 -3.55 7.81
C GLN A 31 1.19 -2.64 7.86
N ALA A 32 1.09 -1.51 8.55
CA ALA A 32 2.27 -0.72 8.89
C ALA A 32 3.07 -1.43 10.00
N ALA A 33 4.40 -1.41 9.95
CA ALA A 33 5.29 -2.10 10.88
C ALA A 33 5.04 -1.68 12.34
N GLY A 34 4.80 -0.40 12.59
CA GLY A 34 4.46 0.10 13.92
C GLY A 34 3.00 -0.16 14.37
N CYS A 35 2.21 -0.88 13.58
CA CYS A 35 0.86 -1.33 13.94
C CYS A 35 0.46 -2.62 13.18
N ALA A 36 1.20 -3.71 13.40
CA ALA A 36 1.06 -4.96 12.64
C ALA A 36 0.57 -6.20 13.46
N PRO A 37 -0.43 -6.10 14.36
CA PRO A 37 -0.78 -7.22 15.25
C PRO A 37 -1.30 -8.47 14.53
N VAL A 38 -1.93 -8.34 13.36
CA VAL A 38 -2.44 -9.48 12.58
C VAL A 38 -1.33 -10.17 11.80
N VAL A 39 -0.44 -9.41 11.16
CA VAL A 39 0.75 -9.94 10.48
C VAL A 39 1.65 -10.67 11.49
N GLN A 40 1.84 -10.10 12.69
CA GLN A 40 2.58 -10.76 13.76
C GLN A 40 1.95 -12.10 14.18
N ALA A 41 0.62 -12.17 14.31
CA ALA A 41 -0.06 -13.42 14.63
C ALA A 41 0.03 -14.44 13.48
N LEU A 42 -0.10 -13.98 12.24
CA LEU A 42 0.05 -14.79 11.03
C LEU A 42 1.44 -15.46 10.99
N HIS A 43 2.50 -14.68 11.15
CA HIS A 43 3.89 -15.18 11.14
C HIS A 43 4.19 -16.12 12.31
N LYS A 44 3.57 -15.90 13.47
CA LYS A 44 3.72 -16.77 14.66
C LYS A 44 2.87 -18.05 14.59
N GLY A 45 1.98 -18.20 13.60
CA GLY A 45 1.07 -19.34 13.54
C GLY A 45 0.01 -19.37 14.65
N THR A 46 -0.19 -18.27 15.38
CA THR A 46 -1.19 -18.18 16.47
C THR A 46 -2.50 -17.56 15.97
N GLU A 47 -3.61 -17.89 16.61
CA GLU A 47 -4.91 -17.23 16.39
C GLU A 47 -5.14 -16.03 17.33
N LEU A 48 -4.28 -15.88 18.34
CA LEU A 48 -4.36 -14.81 19.32
C LEU A 48 -3.73 -13.53 18.78
N ILE A 49 -4.56 -12.52 18.52
CA ILE A 49 -4.11 -11.18 18.14
C ILE A 49 -3.71 -10.41 19.40
N ALA A 50 -2.41 -10.31 19.67
CA ALA A 50 -1.90 -9.51 20.78
C ALA A 50 -2.05 -8.01 20.45
N PRO A 51 -2.73 -7.21 21.31
CA PRO A 51 -2.83 -5.78 21.12
C PRO A 51 -1.46 -5.09 21.10
N VAL A 52 -1.31 -4.09 20.24
CA VAL A 52 -0.12 -3.24 20.17
C VAL A 52 -0.49 -1.77 20.35
N LYS A 53 0.46 -0.93 20.77
CA LYS A 53 0.30 0.53 20.72
C LYS A 53 0.65 1.00 19.31
N PRO A 54 -0.29 1.57 18.54
CA PRO A 54 0.00 1.99 17.17
C PRO A 54 1.02 3.14 17.12
N ALA A 55 1.97 3.04 16.21
CA ALA A 55 2.96 4.09 15.90
C ALA A 55 3.25 4.08 14.39
N THR A 56 2.47 4.84 13.61
CA THR A 56 2.63 4.91 12.15
C THR A 56 2.00 6.17 11.59
N ILE A 57 2.50 6.66 10.45
CA ILE A 57 1.84 7.70 9.63
C ILE A 57 0.49 7.25 9.06
N ALA A 58 0.23 5.95 8.96
CA ALA A 58 -1.00 5.40 8.40
C ALA A 58 -2.18 5.41 9.37
N LYS A 59 -2.60 6.62 9.78
CA LYS A 59 -3.61 6.88 10.83
C LYS A 59 -4.92 6.10 10.63
N SER A 60 -5.40 5.97 9.40
CA SER A 60 -6.67 5.28 9.10
C SER A 60 -6.64 3.77 9.36
N ILE A 61 -5.45 3.17 9.43
CA ILE A 61 -5.25 1.74 9.74
C ILE A 61 -4.43 1.50 11.03
N ALA A 62 -4.14 2.56 11.79
CA ALA A 62 -3.43 2.52 13.07
C ALA A 62 -4.29 1.95 14.21
N ILE A 63 -4.71 0.69 14.06
CA ILE A 63 -5.65 0.01 14.95
C ILE A 63 -4.93 -1.19 15.58
N GLY A 64 -4.46 -0.98 16.81
CA GLY A 64 -3.60 -1.92 17.53
C GLY A 64 -4.33 -3.13 18.12
N ASN A 65 -5.65 -3.05 18.28
CA ASN A 65 -6.52 -4.17 18.66
C ASN A 65 -7.68 -4.26 17.66
N PRO A 66 -7.49 -4.88 16.49
CA PRO A 66 -8.50 -4.91 15.44
C PRO A 66 -9.67 -5.85 15.82
N ALA A 67 -10.89 -5.30 15.84
CA ALA A 67 -12.12 -6.05 16.14
C ALA A 67 -12.28 -7.32 15.27
N ASP A 68 -11.99 -7.22 13.98
CA ASP A 68 -12.10 -8.34 13.04
C ASP A 68 -10.75 -9.05 12.80
N GLY A 69 -9.76 -8.86 13.68
CA GLY A 69 -8.40 -9.39 13.50
C GLY A 69 -8.34 -10.91 13.32
N PHE A 70 -9.16 -11.65 14.10
CA PHE A 70 -9.31 -13.09 13.96
C PHE A 70 -9.85 -13.49 12.58
N TYR A 71 -10.89 -12.80 12.09
CA TYR A 71 -11.48 -13.08 10.77
C TYR A 71 -10.53 -12.74 9.62
N VAL A 72 -9.72 -11.69 9.75
CA VAL A 72 -8.64 -11.39 8.79
C VAL A 72 -7.67 -12.55 8.72
N LEU A 73 -7.17 -13.00 9.87
CA LEU A 73 -6.20 -14.09 9.95
C LEU A 73 -6.75 -15.38 9.33
N LYS A 74 -8.01 -15.72 9.67
CA LYS A 74 -8.72 -16.87 9.12
C LYS A 74 -8.82 -16.80 7.60
N ALA A 75 -9.30 -15.69 7.04
CA ALA A 75 -9.45 -15.51 5.60
C ALA A 75 -8.12 -15.60 4.83
N VAL A 76 -7.05 -15.03 5.38
CA VAL A 76 -5.70 -15.13 4.79
C VAL A 76 -5.21 -16.57 4.77
N ARG A 77 -5.37 -17.31 5.88
CA ARG A 77 -4.93 -18.72 5.99
C ARG A 77 -5.74 -19.65 5.09
N GLU A 78 -7.06 -19.54 5.12
CA GLU A 78 -7.96 -20.41 4.35
C GLU A 78 -7.77 -20.26 2.84
N SER A 79 -7.49 -19.04 2.37
CA SER A 79 -7.19 -18.78 0.96
C SER A 79 -5.76 -19.16 0.55
N GLY A 80 -4.91 -19.65 1.48
CA GLY A 80 -3.49 -19.94 1.20
C GLY A 80 -2.65 -18.68 0.94
N GLY A 81 -3.14 -17.51 1.34
CA GLY A 81 -2.46 -16.24 1.18
C GLY A 81 -1.38 -15.97 2.24
N TRP A 82 -0.92 -14.72 2.28
CA TRP A 82 0.10 -14.29 3.24
C TRP A 82 -0.12 -12.84 3.67
N GLY A 83 0.81 -12.29 4.44
CA GLY A 83 0.79 -10.90 4.80
C GLY A 83 2.13 -10.40 5.28
N GLU A 84 2.36 -9.12 5.08
CA GLU A 84 3.60 -8.45 5.44
C GLU A 84 3.32 -7.10 6.08
N ALA A 85 4.33 -6.64 6.80
CA ALA A 85 4.36 -5.29 7.34
C ALA A 85 5.49 -4.47 6.71
N VAL A 86 5.24 -3.17 6.58
CA VAL A 86 6.15 -2.21 5.93
C VAL A 86 6.36 -0.97 6.80
N THR A 87 7.54 -0.38 6.76
CA THR A 87 7.86 0.83 7.53
C THR A 87 7.13 2.06 6.97
N ASP A 88 7.12 3.15 7.73
CA ASP A 88 6.50 4.40 7.27
C ASP A 88 7.22 4.97 6.03
N GLU A 89 8.53 4.76 5.93
CA GLU A 89 9.31 5.13 4.74
C GLU A 89 8.89 4.31 3.52
N GLU A 90 8.73 2.99 3.68
CA GLU A 90 8.23 2.11 2.61
C GLU A 90 6.80 2.48 2.20
N ILE A 91 5.96 2.92 3.14
CA ILE A 91 4.61 3.43 2.85
C ILE A 91 4.69 4.66 1.96
N VAL A 92 5.55 5.64 2.29
CA VAL A 92 5.76 6.84 1.47
C VAL A 92 6.25 6.47 0.08
N GLU A 93 7.21 5.55 -0.04
CA GLU A 93 7.67 5.06 -1.34
C GLU A 93 6.57 4.34 -2.12
N GLY A 94 5.69 3.59 -1.44
CA GLY A 94 4.50 2.99 -2.06
C GLY A 94 3.53 4.02 -2.64
N ILE A 95 3.28 5.13 -1.93
CA ILE A 95 2.47 6.24 -2.44
C ILE A 95 3.14 6.86 -3.68
N ARG A 96 4.45 7.12 -3.60
CA ARG A 96 5.21 7.76 -4.69
C ARG A 96 5.26 6.89 -5.92
N LEU A 97 5.46 5.59 -5.76
CA LEU A 97 5.48 4.61 -6.85
C LEU A 97 4.16 4.67 -7.62
N LEU A 98 3.04 4.47 -6.92
CA LEU A 98 1.72 4.45 -7.53
C LEU A 98 1.37 5.78 -8.22
N ALA A 99 1.71 6.91 -7.59
CA ALA A 99 1.45 8.23 -8.16
C ALA A 99 2.32 8.51 -9.41
N ARG A 100 3.58 8.07 -9.42
CA ARG A 100 4.52 8.35 -10.52
C ARG A 100 4.33 7.43 -11.73
N THR A 101 3.90 6.19 -11.53
CA THR A 101 3.74 5.23 -12.63
C THR A 101 2.32 5.20 -13.17
N GLU A 102 1.31 5.28 -12.29
CA GLU A 102 -0.11 5.12 -12.67
C GLU A 102 -0.92 6.42 -12.58
N GLY A 103 -0.35 7.50 -12.05
CA GLY A 103 -1.09 8.75 -11.82
C GLY A 103 -2.15 8.65 -10.71
N ILE A 104 -2.10 7.62 -9.87
CA ILE A 104 -3.07 7.40 -8.79
C ILE A 104 -2.47 7.88 -7.45
N PHE A 105 -3.10 8.89 -6.84
CA PHE A 105 -2.66 9.43 -5.55
C PHE A 105 -3.50 8.88 -4.38
N THR A 106 -2.86 8.06 -3.54
CA THR A 106 -3.48 7.39 -2.39
C THR A 106 -3.09 7.99 -1.05
N GLU A 107 -3.95 7.84 -0.04
CA GLU A 107 -3.58 8.06 1.37
C GLU A 107 -2.60 6.97 1.85
N PRO A 108 -1.93 7.14 3.01
CA PRO A 108 -0.96 6.18 3.53
C PRO A 108 -1.44 4.72 3.61
N ALA A 109 -2.73 4.47 3.88
CA ALA A 109 -3.27 3.11 3.90
C ALA A 109 -3.14 2.39 2.55
N GLY A 110 -3.38 3.08 1.42
CA GLY A 110 -3.13 2.48 0.11
C GLY A 110 -1.64 2.40 -0.23
N GLY A 111 -0.83 3.35 0.27
CA GLY A 111 0.63 3.23 0.23
C GLY A 111 1.14 1.95 0.91
N THR A 112 0.56 1.59 2.06
CA THR A 112 0.84 0.33 2.76
C THR A 112 0.53 -0.88 1.88
N THR A 113 -0.65 -0.92 1.24
CA THR A 113 -1.02 -2.02 0.36
C THR A 113 -0.05 -2.15 -0.81
N VAL A 114 0.29 -1.05 -1.49
CA VAL A 114 1.23 -1.04 -2.63
C VAL A 114 2.62 -1.53 -2.21
N ALA A 115 3.14 -1.00 -1.10
CA ALA A 115 4.46 -1.38 -0.59
C ALA A 115 4.51 -2.86 -0.20
N VAL A 116 3.48 -3.36 0.48
CA VAL A 116 3.37 -4.79 0.81
C VAL A 116 3.24 -5.65 -0.44
N THR A 117 2.44 -5.26 -1.43
CA THR A 117 2.35 -5.97 -2.70
C THR A 117 3.71 -6.08 -3.38
N LYS A 118 4.46 -4.97 -3.49
CA LYS A 118 5.83 -4.97 -4.02
C LYS A 118 6.74 -5.95 -3.25
N LYS A 119 6.72 -5.89 -1.91
CA LYS A 119 7.50 -6.77 -1.05
C LYS A 119 7.14 -8.26 -1.24
N LEU A 120 5.86 -8.59 -1.34
CA LEU A 120 5.39 -9.96 -1.55
C LEU A 120 5.78 -10.51 -2.93
N ILE A 121 5.77 -9.67 -3.97
CA ILE A 121 6.26 -10.02 -5.31
C ILE A 121 7.78 -10.26 -5.27
N GLU A 122 8.54 -9.39 -4.61
CA GLU A 122 10.00 -9.53 -4.45
C GLU A 122 10.39 -10.79 -3.67
N GLN A 123 9.57 -11.19 -2.69
CA GLN A 123 9.71 -12.44 -1.95
C GLN A 123 9.25 -13.70 -2.73
N GLY A 124 8.65 -13.54 -3.91
CA GLY A 124 8.07 -14.66 -4.68
C GLY A 124 6.80 -15.27 -4.06
N ARG A 125 6.17 -14.58 -3.09
CA ARG A 125 4.88 -14.98 -2.48
C ARG A 125 3.70 -14.68 -3.41
N ILE A 126 3.85 -13.65 -4.24
CA ILE A 126 2.99 -13.33 -5.38
C ILE A 126 3.85 -13.51 -6.63
N PRO A 127 3.51 -14.44 -7.55
CA PRO A 127 4.15 -14.58 -8.85
C PRO A 127 4.08 -13.29 -9.65
N ARG A 128 5.12 -13.00 -10.44
CA ARG A 128 5.22 -11.77 -11.23
C ARG A 128 4.22 -11.72 -12.40
N ASP A 129 3.75 -12.89 -12.82
CA ASP A 129 2.83 -13.13 -13.92
C ASP A 129 1.38 -13.36 -13.46
N GLU A 130 1.12 -13.29 -12.15
CA GLU A 130 -0.24 -13.44 -11.60
C GLU A 130 -1.06 -12.16 -11.78
N SER A 131 -2.33 -12.32 -12.16
CA SER A 131 -3.28 -11.20 -12.20
C SER A 131 -3.75 -10.88 -10.78
N ILE A 132 -3.35 -9.72 -10.27
CA ILE A 132 -3.66 -9.28 -8.89
C ILE A 132 -4.52 -8.03 -8.86
N VAL A 133 -5.33 -7.91 -7.81
CA VAL A 133 -6.10 -6.69 -7.50
C VAL A 133 -5.51 -6.06 -6.25
N VAL A 134 -5.07 -4.82 -6.36
CA VAL A 134 -4.54 -4.02 -5.23
C VAL A 134 -5.61 -3.04 -4.77
N CYS A 135 -6.17 -3.26 -3.59
CA CYS A 135 -7.24 -2.42 -3.04
C CYS A 135 -6.69 -1.10 -2.49
N VAL A 136 -6.86 -0.01 -3.25
CA VAL A 136 -6.57 1.36 -2.82
C VAL A 136 -7.82 1.96 -2.18
N THR A 137 -7.87 1.95 -0.85
CA THR A 137 -9.10 2.23 -0.08
C THR A 137 -9.36 3.71 0.21
N GLY A 138 -8.44 4.60 -0.15
CA GLY A 138 -8.54 6.00 0.24
C GLY A 138 -7.75 6.96 -0.64
N ASN A 139 -8.30 8.16 -0.79
CA ASN A 139 -7.75 9.21 -1.62
C ASN A 139 -6.65 10.02 -0.90
N GLY A 140 -5.56 10.34 -1.61
CA GLY A 140 -4.40 11.04 -1.04
C GLY A 140 -4.68 12.44 -0.47
N TYR A 141 -5.74 13.13 -0.90
CA TYR A 141 -6.11 14.44 -0.35
C TYR A 141 -6.53 14.41 1.13
N LYS A 142 -6.79 13.24 1.70
CA LYS A 142 -7.12 13.10 3.13
C LYS A 142 -5.93 13.32 4.06
N THR A 143 -4.70 13.12 3.59
CA THR A 143 -3.51 13.09 4.46
C THR A 143 -2.29 13.59 3.71
N LEU A 144 -2.37 14.84 3.22
CA LEU A 144 -1.29 15.48 2.49
C LEU A 144 0.00 15.54 3.32
N GLU A 145 -0.13 15.72 4.64
CA GLU A 145 1.02 15.85 5.55
C GLU A 145 1.96 14.65 5.53
N ALA A 146 1.46 13.46 5.14
CA ALA A 146 2.27 12.25 5.08
C ALA A 146 3.32 12.27 3.95
N VAL A 147 3.18 13.17 2.97
CA VAL A 147 4.08 13.26 1.81
C VAL A 147 4.64 14.66 1.56
N LEU A 148 4.29 15.66 2.36
CA LEU A 148 4.75 17.05 2.15
C LEU A 148 6.27 17.16 2.13
N ASP A 149 6.96 16.43 3.02
CA ASP A 149 8.42 16.48 3.12
C ASP A 149 9.12 15.56 2.11
N SER A 150 8.37 14.72 1.39
CA SER A 150 8.91 13.82 0.37
C SER A 150 8.78 14.38 -1.05
N VAL A 151 8.03 15.46 -1.25
CA VAL A 151 7.88 16.11 -2.56
C VAL A 151 8.87 17.25 -2.77
N ALA A 152 9.38 17.37 -4.00
CA ALA A 152 10.28 18.46 -4.34
C ALA A 152 9.54 19.80 -4.26
N GLN A 153 10.20 20.80 -3.68
CA GLN A 153 9.65 22.15 -3.64
C GLN A 153 9.64 22.75 -5.05
N PRO A 154 8.57 23.47 -5.43
CA PRO A 154 8.51 24.11 -6.73
C PRO A 154 9.58 25.20 -6.84
N PHE A 155 10.22 25.29 -8.01
CA PHE A 155 11.10 26.40 -8.32
C PHE A 155 10.31 27.71 -8.32
N ARG A 156 10.81 28.72 -7.60
CA ARG A 156 10.24 30.06 -7.59
C ARG A 156 11.02 30.94 -8.57
N ILE A 157 10.32 31.48 -9.57
CA ILE A 157 10.88 32.40 -10.58
C ILE A 157 10.08 33.70 -10.58
N ALA A 158 10.66 34.77 -11.12
CA ALA A 158 9.89 35.97 -11.40
C ALA A 158 8.86 35.71 -12.51
N ALA A 159 7.78 36.50 -12.54
CA ALA A 159 6.71 36.37 -13.52
C ALA A 159 7.12 36.94 -14.90
N ARG A 160 8.19 36.39 -15.50
CA ARG A 160 8.74 36.78 -16.80
C ARG A 160 9.10 35.54 -17.61
N LEU A 161 8.84 35.59 -18.92
CA LEU A 161 9.14 34.49 -19.83
C LEU A 161 10.63 34.13 -19.84
N ALA A 162 11.52 35.13 -19.80
CA ALA A 162 12.97 34.91 -19.76
C ALA A 162 13.44 34.10 -18.54
N ASP A 163 12.83 34.30 -17.37
CA ASP A 163 13.17 33.54 -16.16
C ASP A 163 12.66 32.09 -16.23
N PHE A 164 11.53 31.86 -16.93
CA PHE A 164 11.05 30.51 -17.24
C PHE A 164 11.99 29.79 -18.21
N ASP A 165 12.36 30.43 -19.32
CA ASP A 165 13.26 29.84 -20.33
C ASP A 165 14.63 29.50 -19.73
N ALA A 166 15.18 30.36 -18.88
CA ALA A 166 16.43 30.11 -18.17
C ALA A 166 16.33 28.89 -17.23
N LEU A 167 15.23 28.76 -16.47
CA LEU A 167 14.99 27.59 -15.63
C LEU A 167 14.83 26.32 -16.48
N TYR A 168 14.06 26.39 -17.56
CA TYR A 168 13.81 25.26 -18.46
C TYR A 168 15.11 24.76 -19.11
N ALA A 169 15.93 25.67 -19.64
CA ALA A 169 17.23 25.34 -20.19
C ALA A 169 18.17 24.69 -19.16
N ARG A 170 18.17 25.19 -17.91
CA ARG A 170 18.96 24.59 -16.82
C ARG A 170 18.53 23.16 -16.48
N LEU A 171 17.22 22.89 -16.47
CA LEU A 171 16.69 21.57 -16.12
C LEU A 171 16.89 20.55 -17.25
N ASN A 172 16.73 20.97 -18.51
CA ASN A 172 16.88 20.07 -19.66
C ASN A 172 18.32 19.92 -20.15
N GLY A 173 19.14 20.96 -20.02
CA GLY A 173 20.57 20.89 -20.36
C GLY A 173 21.38 19.97 -19.43
N GLY A 174 20.81 19.57 -18.28
CA GLY A 174 21.38 18.56 -17.39
C GLY A 174 20.98 17.11 -17.70
N GLN A 175 20.01 16.88 -18.60
CA GLN A 175 19.54 15.53 -18.94
C GLN A 175 20.35 14.83 -20.04
N GLU A 176 21.16 15.55 -20.84
CA GLU A 176 22.00 14.93 -21.88
C GLU A 176 23.24 14.19 -21.32
N ALA A 177 23.57 14.32 -20.03
CA ALA A 177 24.76 13.71 -19.45
C ALA A 177 24.56 12.31 -18.84
N ASN A 178 23.33 11.79 -18.75
CA ASN A 178 23.01 10.50 -18.10
C ASN A 178 22.22 9.54 -19.01
N ALA A 179 22.48 9.57 -20.32
CA ALA A 179 22.03 8.54 -21.25
C ALA A 179 23.22 8.01 -22.06
N VAL A 180 24.03 7.15 -21.42
CA VAL A 180 24.89 6.13 -22.05
C VAL A 180 24.90 4.90 -21.16
#